data_AF-A0A8J8AZW4-F1
#
_entry.id   AF-A0A8J8AZW4-F1
#
_cell.length_a   1.000
_cell.length_b   1.000
_cell.length_c   1.000
_cell.angle_alpha   90.00
_cell.angle_beta   90.00
_cell.angle_gamma   90.00
#
_symmetry.space_group_name_H-M   'P 1'
#
loop_
_entity.id
_entity.type
_entity.pdbx_description
1 polymer ?
#
loop_
_entity_poly.entity_id
_entity_poly.type
_entity_poly.pdbx_seq_one_letter_code
_entity_poly.pdbx_strand_id
1 'polypeptide(L)'
;MDFIKNLFSFLTTSQDYINGLALIGFIGINIFLGSLDAWINKEFQWMKFQKGIVKGIGIIMATFAAYTIGNLIPNVLVMTVNEVDVNITTAIQLTITAGLIWYGKEIVIKLKNAIIGSEAEL
;
A
#
# COMPACT_ATOMS: atom_id res chain seq x y z
N MET A 1 18.47 1.50 21.61
CA MET A 1 17.01 1.35 21.75
C MET A 1 16.29 2.68 21.53
N ASP A 2 16.85 3.81 22.00
CA ASP A 2 16.24 5.14 21.84
C ASP A 2 16.29 5.69 20.42
N PHE A 3 17.34 5.39 19.64
CA PHE A 3 17.38 5.75 18.21
C PHE A 3 16.25 5.10 17.42
N ILE A 4 15.98 3.81 17.66
CA ILE A 4 14.90 3.08 16.98
C ILE A 4 13.53 3.61 17.44
N LYS A 5 13.34 3.89 18.73
CA LYS A 5 12.11 4.50 19.25
C LYS A 5 11.88 5.91 18.72
N ASN A 6 12.92 6.73 18.64
CA ASN A 6 12.85 8.09 18.11
C ASN A 6 12.65 8.09 16.60
N LEU A 7 13.29 7.17 15.87
CA LEU A 7 13.08 6.96 14.45
C LEU A 7 11.65 6.48 14.18
N PHE A 8 11.17 5.50 14.94
CA PHE A 8 9.79 5.02 14.85
C PHE A 8 8.80 6.13 15.18
N SER A 9 9.03 6.87 16.27
CA SER A 9 8.22 8.04 16.65
C SER A 9 8.18 9.09 15.53
N PHE A 10 9.34 9.47 15.00
CA PHE A 10 9.46 10.41 13.88
C PHE A 10 8.70 9.94 12.63
N LEU A 11 8.86 8.66 12.26
CA LEU A 11 8.11 8.03 11.16
C LEU A 11 6.60 7.95 11.43
N THR A 12 6.17 7.96 12.69
CA THR A 12 4.75 8.01 13.08
C THR A 12 4.22 9.41 13.35
N THR A 13 5.03 10.47 13.22
CA THR A 13 4.60 11.85 13.55
C THR A 13 4.21 12.67 12.32
N SER A 14 4.78 12.39 11.14
CA SER A 14 4.33 13.05 9.89
C SER A 14 3.30 12.21 9.16
N GLN A 15 2.17 12.82 8.81
CA GLN A 15 1.05 12.16 8.13
C GLN A 15 1.47 11.40 6.87
N ASP A 16 2.46 11.91 6.13
CA ASP A 16 3.03 11.27 4.94
C ASP A 16 3.63 9.88 5.21
N TYR A 17 4.44 9.78 6.27
CA TYR A 17 5.09 8.53 6.63
C TYR A 17 4.09 7.52 7.21
N ILE A 18 3.08 8.00 7.95
CA ILE A 18 1.97 7.17 8.43
C ILE A 18 1.22 6.57 7.23
N ASN A 19 0.89 7.37 6.22
CA ASN A 19 0.19 6.90 5.03
C ASN A 19 1.01 5.85 4.25
N GLY A 20 2.32 6.06 4.13
CA GLY A 20 3.24 5.09 3.51
C GLY A 20 3.29 3.76 4.29
N LEU A 21 3.40 3.81 5.62
CA LEU A 21 3.38 2.63 6.47
C LEU A 21 2.03 1.89 6.41
N ALA A 22 0.93 2.63 6.41
CA ALA A 22 -0.41 2.08 6.26
C ALA A 22 -0.56 1.33 4.93
N LEU A 23 -0.01 1.88 3.84
CA LEU A 23 -0.06 1.24 2.52
C LEU A 23 0.74 -0.07 2.50
N ILE A 24 1.92 -0.10 3.11
CA ILE A 24 2.71 -1.33 3.29
C ILE A 24 1.90 -2.38 4.06
N GLY A 25 1.27 -1.97 5.16
CA GLY A 25 0.40 -2.83 5.95
C GLY A 25 -0.76 -3.40 5.13
N PHE A 26 -1.43 -2.55 4.36
CA PHE A 26 -2.56 -2.94 3.51
C PHE A 26 -2.15 -3.91 2.40
N ILE A 27 -1.00 -3.70 1.74
CA ILE A 27 -0.44 -4.66 0.78
C ILE A 27 -0.20 -6.02 1.45
N GLY A 28 0.41 -6.02 2.64
CA GLY A 28 0.68 -7.23 3.42
C GLY A 28 -0.60 -7.98 3.79
N ILE A 29 -1.59 -7.29 4.34
CA ILE A 29 -2.91 -7.87 4.67
C ILE A 29 -3.56 -8.43 3.41
N ASN A 30 -3.48 -7.73 2.28
CA ASN A 30 -4.11 -8.18 1.04
C ASN A 30 -3.50 -9.49 0.49
N ILE A 31 -2.17 -9.63 0.59
CA ILE A 31 -1.44 -10.86 0.26
C ILE A 31 -1.81 -11.97 1.24
N PHE A 32 -1.85 -11.66 2.55
CA PHE A 32 -2.19 -12.62 3.59
C PHE A 32 -3.61 -13.17 3.43
N LEU A 33 -4.61 -12.30 3.29
CA LEU A 33 -6.01 -12.70 3.09
C LEU A 33 -6.19 -13.50 1.79
N GLY A 34 -5.53 -13.09 0.70
CA GLY A 34 -5.57 -13.86 -0.54
C GLY A 34 -4.92 -15.25 -0.42
N SER A 35 -3.93 -15.39 0.47
CA SER A 35 -3.27 -16.66 0.76
C SER A 35 -4.12 -17.55 1.66
N LEU A 36 -4.78 -16.97 2.66
CA LEU A 36 -5.72 -17.68 3.54
C LEU A 36 -6.91 -18.23 2.75
N ASP A 37 -7.52 -17.40 1.90
CA ASP A 37 -8.64 -17.80 1.06
C ASP A 37 -8.25 -18.99 0.15
N ALA A 38 -7.12 -18.89 -0.55
CA ALA A 38 -6.61 -19.99 -1.36
C ALA A 38 -6.26 -21.25 -0.54
N TRP A 39 -5.84 -21.09 0.71
CA TRP A 39 -5.54 -22.23 1.59
C TRP A 39 -6.80 -22.94 2.07
N ILE A 40 -7.83 -22.20 2.46
CA ILE A 40 -9.15 -22.73 2.85
C ILE A 40 -9.77 -23.52 1.68
N ASN A 41 -9.68 -22.97 0.46
CA ASN A 41 -10.22 -23.61 -0.74
C ASN A 41 -9.32 -24.71 -1.33
N LYS A 42 -8.19 -25.04 -0.69
CA LYS A 42 -7.18 -26.01 -1.17
C LYS A 42 -6.59 -25.69 -2.56
N GLU A 43 -6.64 -24.42 -2.98
CA GLU A 43 -6.11 -23.91 -4.24
C GLU A 43 -4.78 -23.14 -4.06
N PHE A 44 -4.12 -23.31 -2.92
CA PHE A 44 -2.92 -22.55 -2.61
C PHE A 44 -1.79 -22.86 -3.60
N GLN A 45 -1.35 -21.82 -4.31
CA GLN A 45 -0.24 -21.89 -5.25
C GLN A 45 0.93 -21.04 -4.76
N TRP A 46 2.04 -21.69 -4.41
CA TRP A 46 3.25 -21.02 -3.93
C TRP A 46 3.78 -19.96 -4.90
N MET A 47 3.74 -20.25 -6.21
CA MET A 47 4.13 -19.31 -7.26
C MET A 47 3.28 -18.02 -7.24
N LYS A 48 1.98 -18.13 -6.94
CA LYS A 48 1.06 -16.98 -6.86
C LYS A 48 1.37 -16.12 -5.63
N PHE A 49 1.69 -16.75 -4.51
CA PHE A 49 2.14 -16.07 -3.28
C PHE A 49 3.44 -15.28 -3.50
N GLN A 50 4.46 -15.92 -4.08
CA GLN A 50 5.74 -15.27 -4.39
C GLN A 50 5.57 -14.09 -5.35
N LYS A 51 4.74 -14.22 -6.39
CA LYS A 51 4.39 -13.11 -7.29
C LYS A 51 3.74 -11.96 -6.54
N GLY A 52 2.88 -12.24 -5.56
CA GLY A 52 2.29 -11.25 -4.67
C GLY A 52 3.36 -10.47 -3.89
N ILE A 53 4.29 -11.17 -3.26
CA ILE A 53 5.41 -10.57 -2.51
C ILE A 53 6.28 -9.69 -3.41
N VAL A 54 6.72 -10.21 -4.57
CA VAL A 54 7.59 -9.46 -5.49
C VAL A 54 6.90 -8.19 -5.99
N LYS A 55 5.62 -8.26 -6.34
CA LYS A 55 4.83 -7.08 -6.71
C LYS A 55 4.75 -6.07 -5.57
N GLY A 56 4.46 -6.54 -4.35
CA GLY A 56 4.38 -5.69 -3.16
C GLY A 56 5.70 -4.94 -2.90
N ILE A 57 6.83 -5.67 -2.89
CA ILE A 57 8.16 -5.08 -2.70
C ILE A 57 8.46 -4.06 -3.80
N GLY A 58 8.15 -4.38 -5.06
CA GLY A 58 8.35 -3.47 -6.19
C GLY A 58 7.60 -2.14 -6.03
N ILE A 59 6.33 -2.19 -5.61
CA ILE A 59 5.51 -0.99 -5.36
C ILE A 59 6.10 -0.15 -4.24
N ILE A 60 6.54 -0.78 -3.15
CA ILE A 60 7.13 -0.10 -1.99
C ILE A 60 8.42 0.61 -2.39
N MET A 61 9.32 -0.09 -3.08
CA MET A 61 10.59 0.45 -3.54
C MET A 61 10.40 1.60 -4.53
N ALA A 62 9.49 1.44 -5.50
CA ALA A 62 9.22 2.47 -6.49
C ALA A 62 8.64 3.74 -5.85
N THR A 63 7.66 3.58 -4.96
CA THR A 63 7.05 4.69 -4.22
C THR A 63 8.08 5.41 -3.36
N PHE A 64 8.92 4.67 -2.64
CA PHE A 64 9.97 5.24 -1.80
C PHE A 64 11.01 6.01 -2.61
N ALA A 65 11.46 5.46 -3.74
CA ALA A 65 12.41 6.13 -4.63
C ALA A 65 11.82 7.41 -5.22
N ALA A 66 10.58 7.37 -5.70
CA ALA A 66 9.90 8.53 -6.27
C ALA A 66 9.68 9.64 -5.22
N TYR A 67 9.26 9.30 -4.00
CA TYR A 67 9.12 10.26 -2.90
C TYR A 67 10.47 10.89 -2.53
N THR A 68 11.53 10.09 -2.47
CA THR A 68 12.89 10.58 -2.18
C THR A 68 13.36 11.56 -3.25
N ILE A 69 13.18 11.24 -4.53
CA ILE A 69 13.54 12.12 -5.65
C ILE A 69 12.72 13.41 -5.62
N GLY A 70 11.40 13.32 -5.35
CA GLY A 70 10.53 14.47 -5.23
C GLY A 70 10.96 15.44 -4.13
N ASN A 71 11.41 14.91 -2.98
CA ASN A 71 11.94 15.73 -1.90
C ASN A 71 13.30 16.37 -2.23
N LEU A 72 14.13 15.71 -3.04
CA LEU A 72 15.40 16.27 -3.51
C LEU A 72 15.21 17.38 -4.55
N ILE A 73 14.14 17.31 -5.36
CA ILE A 73 13.88 18.25 -6.46
C ILE A 73 12.43 18.78 -6.38
N PRO A 74 12.09 19.60 -5.36
CA PRO A 74 10.71 19.99 -5.06
C PRO A 74 10.09 20.94 -6.09
N ASN A 75 10.92 21.59 -6.92
CA ASN A 75 10.49 22.56 -7.93
C ASN A 75 10.08 21.92 -9.26
N VAL A 76 10.19 20.59 -9.39
CA VAL A 76 9.76 19.90 -10.61
C VAL A 76 8.25 19.66 -10.54
N LEU A 77 7.54 20.35 -11.42
CA LEU A 77 6.10 20.23 -11.61
C LEU A 77 5.81 19.03 -12.52
N VAL A 78 4.88 18.18 -12.09
CA VAL A 78 4.52 16.94 -12.79
C VAL A 78 3.24 17.12 -13.57
N MET A 79 2.26 17.85 -13.01
CA MET A 79 0.99 18.11 -13.65
C MET A 79 0.32 19.35 -13.04
N THR A 80 -0.55 20.00 -13.80
CA THR A 80 -1.42 21.07 -13.30
C THR A 80 -2.85 20.54 -13.22
N VAL A 81 -3.47 20.62 -12.05
CA VAL A 81 -4.87 20.19 -11.81
C VAL A 81 -5.66 21.39 -11.31
N ASN A 82 -6.71 21.79 -12.05
CA ASN A 82 -7.56 22.94 -11.68
C ASN A 82 -6.74 24.20 -11.34
N GLU A 83 -5.76 24.53 -12.19
CA GLU A 83 -4.85 25.68 -12.00
C GLU A 83 -3.89 25.57 -10.79
N VAL A 84 -3.85 24.41 -10.11
CA VAL A 84 -2.88 24.11 -9.06
C VAL A 84 -1.77 23.23 -9.63
N ASP A 85 -0.55 23.73 -9.55
CA ASP A 85 0.64 22.98 -9.94
C ASP A 85 0.98 21.91 -8.89
N VAL A 86 1.04 20.66 -9.34
CA VAL A 86 1.32 19.49 -8.52
C VAL A 86 2.75 19.03 -8.78
N ASN A 87 3.58 19.03 -7.74
CA ASN A 87 4.94 18.50 -7.79
C ASN A 87 4.98 16.98 -7.54
N ILE A 88 6.17 16.38 -7.68
CA ILE A 88 6.36 14.93 -7.53
C ILE A 88 5.91 14.45 -6.14
N THR A 89 6.30 15.14 -5.06
CA THR A 89 5.98 14.72 -3.69
C THR A 89 4.47 14.67 -3.47
N THR A 90 3.75 15.71 -3.89
CA THR A 90 2.29 15.75 -3.79
C THR A 90 1.63 14.68 -4.67
N ALA A 91 2.11 14.46 -5.90
CA ALA A 91 1.60 13.41 -6.77
C ALA A 91 1.75 12.00 -6.14
N ILE A 92 2.89 11.74 -5.48
CA ILE A 92 3.13 10.47 -4.78
C ILE A 92 2.25 10.34 -3.54
N GLN A 93 2.06 11.39 -2.75
CA GLN A 93 1.13 11.37 -1.62
C GLN A 93 -0.31 11.07 -2.05
N LEU A 94 -0.76 11.67 -3.15
CA LEU A 94 -2.07 11.37 -3.75
C LEU A 94 -2.16 9.91 -4.22
N THR A 95 -1.09 9.41 -4.84
CA THR A 95 -1.01 8.01 -5.29
C THR A 95 -1.07 7.04 -4.10
N ILE A 96 -0.35 7.32 -3.01
CA ILE A 96 -0.40 6.54 -1.76
C ILE A 96 -1.83 6.54 -1.21
N THR A 97 -2.48 7.70 -1.18
CA THR A 97 -3.85 7.86 -0.68
C THR A 97 -4.85 7.06 -1.52
N ALA A 98 -4.75 7.13 -2.84
CA ALA A 98 -5.56 6.31 -3.75
C ALA A 98 -5.31 4.81 -3.53
N GLY A 99 -4.05 4.42 -3.31
CA GLY A 99 -3.67 3.05 -2.95
C GLY A 99 -4.30 2.58 -1.64
N LEU A 100 -4.32 3.42 -0.60
CA LEU A 100 -4.98 3.11 0.67
C LEU A 100 -6.47 2.86 0.49
N ILE A 101 -7.16 3.70 -0.28
CA ILE A 101 -8.59 3.53 -0.58
C ILE A 101 -8.80 2.21 -1.34
N TRP A 102 -7.98 1.93 -2.35
CA TRP A 102 -8.09 0.72 -3.15
C TRP A 102 -7.88 -0.54 -2.31
N TYR A 103 -6.75 -0.65 -1.61
CA TYR A 103 -6.46 -1.82 -0.79
C TYR A 103 -7.41 -1.95 0.39
N GLY A 104 -7.84 -0.84 1.00
CA GLY A 104 -8.85 -0.86 2.05
C GLY A 104 -10.16 -1.50 1.56
N LYS A 105 -10.61 -1.12 0.37
CA LYS A 105 -11.77 -1.76 -0.29
C LYS A 105 -11.53 -3.25 -0.54
N GLU A 106 -10.37 -3.65 -1.07
CA GLU A 106 -10.06 -5.06 -1.32
C GLU A 106 -10.05 -5.89 -0.03
N ILE A 107 -9.50 -5.36 1.05
CA ILE A 107 -9.46 -6.02 2.37
C ILE A 107 -10.88 -6.24 2.88
N VAL A 108 -11.74 -5.22 2.84
CA VAL A 108 -13.15 -5.36 3.26
C VAL A 108 -13.87 -6.43 2.45
N ILE A 109 -13.66 -6.48 1.13
CA ILE A 109 -14.26 -7.49 0.25
C ILE A 109 -13.76 -8.90 0.63
N LYS A 110 -12.45 -9.08 0.82
CA LYS A 110 -11.86 -10.38 1.18
C LYS A 110 -12.31 -10.85 2.56
N LEU A 111 -12.38 -9.95 3.54
CA LEU A 111 -12.91 -10.25 4.87
C LEU A 111 -14.37 -10.68 4.79
N LYS A 112 -15.20 -9.95 4.02
CA LYS A 112 -16.60 -10.32 3.79
C LYS A 112 -16.69 -11.76 3.26
N ASN A 113 -15.91 -12.09 2.24
CA ASN A 113 -15.93 -13.42 1.62
C ASN A 113 -15.44 -14.51 2.58
N ALA A 114 -14.41 -14.23 3.39
CA ALA A 114 -13.88 -15.16 4.38
C ALA A 114 -14.88 -15.43 5.53
N ILE A 115 -15.69 -14.45 5.92
CA ILE A 115 -16.69 -14.58 7.00
C ILE A 115 -17.97 -15.27 6.52
N ILE A 116 -18.48 -14.85 5.37
CA ILE A 116 -19.78 -15.35 4.86
C ILE A 116 -19.62 -16.74 4.22
N GLY A 117 -18.38 -17.16 3.93
CA GLY A 117 -18.11 -18.31 3.08
C GLY A 117 -18.40 -17.95 1.61
N SER A 118 -17.63 -18.49 0.67
CA SER A 118 -17.84 -18.24 -0.77
C SER A 118 -19.08 -18.96 -1.34
N GLU A 119 -20.03 -19.37 -0.50
CA GLU A 119 -21.24 -20.13 -0.84
C GLU A 119 -22.52 -19.26 -0.83
N ALA A 120 -22.40 -18.03 -1.30
CA ALA A 120 -23.56 -17.24 -1.71
C ALA A 120 -23.64 -17.17 -3.25
N GLU A 121 -23.51 -18.33 -3.89
CA GLU A 121 -24.06 -18.57 -5.23
C GLU A 121 -25.28 -19.49 -5.06
N LEU A 122 -26.44 -18.88 -4.83
CA LEU A 122 -27.77 -19.49 -5.02
C LEU A 122 -28.39 -18.88 -6.27
#